data_AF-U2R1Z1-F1
#
_entry.id   AF-U2R1Z1-F1
#
_cell.length_a   1.000
_cell.length_b   1.000
_cell.length_c   1.000
_cell.angle_alpha   90.00
_cell.angle_beta   90.00
_cell.angle_gamma   90.00
#
_symmetry.space_group_name_H-M   'P 1'
#
loop_
_entity.id
_entity.type
_entity.pdbx_description
1 polymer ?
#
loop_
_entity_poly.entity_id
_entity_poly.type
_entity_poly.pdbx_seq_one_letter_code
_entity_poly.pdbx_strand_id
1 'polypeptide(L)'
;MFSGSRHVAGGERFFANMYAARAIPLGVLAGVLPFIVFADQWPTKVLLVAAALVQVVDAVIGAGKREWGMTGGAAAAVVVHGLTAWLI
;
A
#
# COMPACT_ATOMS: atom_id res chain seq x y z
N MET A 1 -4.87 -16.55 2.07
CA MET A 1 -4.45 -17.49 3.13
C MET A 1 -3.24 -18.20 2.55
N PHE A 2 -2.03 -17.83 2.95
CA PHE A 2 -0.81 -18.11 2.19
C PHE A 2 -0.44 -19.62 2.10
N SER A 3 -1.04 -20.45 2.95
CA SER A 3 -0.87 -21.91 3.04
C SER A 3 -2.15 -22.70 2.70
N GLY A 4 -3.29 -22.02 2.50
CA GLY A 4 -4.60 -22.68 2.30
C GLY A 4 -5.12 -23.48 3.51
N SER A 5 -4.53 -23.29 4.70
CA SER A 5 -4.52 -24.30 5.75
C SER A 5 -5.48 -24.16 6.93
N ARG A 6 -6.61 -23.42 6.97
CA ARG A 6 -7.44 -23.14 8.20
C ARG A 6 -6.72 -22.56 9.45
N HIS A 7 -5.52 -22.99 9.79
CA HIS A 7 -4.61 -22.40 10.78
C HIS A 7 -3.64 -21.44 10.11
N VAL A 8 -3.57 -20.22 10.64
CA VAL A 8 -2.55 -19.23 10.27
C VAL A 8 -1.23 -19.64 10.92
N ALA A 9 -0.25 -20.04 10.11
CA ALA A 9 1.08 -20.40 10.61
C ALA A 9 1.81 -19.15 11.14
N GLY A 10 2.75 -19.32 12.08
CA GLY A 10 3.50 -18.20 12.67
C GLY A 10 4.17 -17.30 11.63
N GLY A 11 4.71 -17.90 10.55
CA GLY A 11 5.32 -17.17 9.44
C GLY A 11 4.35 -16.32 8.63
N GLU A 12 3.10 -16.76 8.45
CA GLU A 12 2.07 -15.99 7.76
C GLU A 12 1.66 -14.75 8.56
N ARG A 13 1.54 -14.91 9.89
CA ARG A 13 1.23 -13.79 10.79
C ARG A 13 2.37 -12.78 10.86
N PHE A 14 3.62 -13.25 10.88
CA PHE A 14 4.79 -12.38 10.80
C PHE A 14 4.81 -11.60 9.48
N PHE A 15 4.58 -12.26 8.34
CA PHE A 15 4.54 -11.61 7.04
C PHE A 15 3.42 -10.57 6.95
N ALA A 16 2.22 -10.91 7.43
CA ALA A 16 1.10 -9.97 7.48
C ALA A 16 1.41 -8.75 8.37
N ASN A 17 2.00 -8.97 9.54
CA ASN A 17 2.39 -7.89 10.45
C ASN A 17 3.47 -6.98 9.84
N MET A 18 4.45 -7.54 9.11
CA MET A 18 5.47 -6.77 8.41
C MET A 18 4.86 -5.84 7.35
N TYR A 19 3.89 -6.32 6.59
CA TYR A 19 3.15 -5.50 5.62
C TYR A 19 2.30 -4.44 6.32
N ALA A 20 1.56 -4.82 7.37
CA ALA A 20 0.71 -3.90 8.13
C ALA A 20 1.53 -2.77 8.78
N ALA A 21 2.73 -3.08 9.30
CA ALA A 21 3.60 -2.11 9.96
C ALA A 21 4.01 -0.94 9.05
N ARG A 22 4.07 -1.13 7.73
CA ARG A 22 4.29 -0.04 6.77
C ARG A 22 2.99 0.48 6.12
N ALA A 23 2.06 -0.41 5.80
CA ALA A 23 0.87 -0.06 5.04
C ALA A 23 -0.10 0.79 5.86
N ILE A 24 -0.21 0.53 7.16
CA ILE A 24 -1.09 1.29 8.06
C ILE A 24 -0.57 2.73 8.22
N PRO A 25 0.70 2.98 8.60
CA PRO A 25 1.20 4.36 8.67
C PRO A 25 1.08 5.12 7.35
N LEU A 26 1.45 4.49 6.23
CA LEU A 26 1.32 5.13 4.91
C LEU A 26 -0.13 5.43 4.55
N GLY A 27 -1.06 4.51 4.84
CA GLY A 27 -2.49 4.69 4.58
C GLY A 27 -3.09 5.80 5.44
N VAL A 28 -2.73 5.86 6.73
CA VAL A 28 -3.14 6.95 7.64
C VAL A 28 -2.62 8.29 7.13
N LEU A 29 -1.33 8.37 6.79
CA LEU A 29 -0.76 9.59 6.23
C LEU A 29 -1.46 10.00 4.94
N ALA A 30 -1.70 9.07 4.02
CA ALA A 30 -2.36 9.37 2.74
C ALA A 30 -3.81 9.84 2.92
N GLY A 31 -4.49 9.35 3.97
CA GLY A 31 -5.85 9.77 4.31
C GLY A 31 -5.95 11.08 5.09
N VAL A 32 -4.89 11.49 5.81
CA VAL A 32 -4.92 12.68 6.68
C VAL A 32 -4.23 13.88 6.03
N LEU A 33 -3.06 13.67 5.40
CA LEU A 33 -2.20 14.74 4.91
C LEU A 33 -2.89 15.70 3.93
N PRO A 34 -3.74 15.26 2.97
CA PRO A 34 -4.43 16.18 2.05
C PRO A 34 -5.36 17.19 2.73
N PHE A 35 -5.80 16.91 3.97
CA PHE A 35 -6.73 17.75 4.72
C PHE A 35 -6.04 18.69 5.71
N ILE A 36 -4.72 18.59 5.85
CA ILE A 36 -3.94 19.55 6.63
C ILE A 36 -3.69 20.78 5.75
N VAL A 37 -3.91 21.96 6.32
CA VAL A 37 -3.68 23.24 5.63
C VAL A 37 -2.17 23.45 5.48
N PHE A 38 -1.65 23.09 4.30
CA PHE A 38 -0.30 23.44 3.88
C PHE A 38 -0.33 24.64 2.93
N ALA A 39 0.77 25.40 2.90
CA ALA A 39 0.95 26.47 1.92
C ALA A 39 1.11 25.91 0.49
N ASP A 40 1.59 24.67 0.36
CA ASP A 40 1.73 23.94 -0.89
C ASP A 40 1.32 22.47 -0.73
N GLN A 41 0.99 21.81 -1.85
CA GLN A 41 0.61 20.38 -1.86
C GLN A 41 1.82 19.44 -2.03
N TRP A 42 3.05 19.96 -1.95
CA TRP A 42 4.25 19.18 -2.22
C TRP A 42 4.41 17.98 -1.27
N PRO A 43 4.20 18.11 0.06
CA PRO A 43 4.25 16.96 0.98
C PRO A 43 3.26 15.86 0.60
N THR A 44 2.04 16.22 0.22
CA THR A 44 1.00 15.28 -0.20
C THR A 44 1.41 14.55 -1.48
N LYS A 45 1.96 15.26 -2.47
CA LYS A 45 2.47 14.66 -3.71
C LYS A 45 3.57 13.64 -3.45
N VAL A 46 4.58 14.02 -2.68
CA VAL A 46 5.73 13.14 -2.37
C VAL A 46 5.24 11.89 -1.65
N LEU A 47 4.34 12.03 -0.68
CA LEU A 47 3.76 10.91 0.04
C LEU A 47 2.99 9.97 -0.90
N LEU A 48 2.13 10.50 -1.78
CA LEU A 48 1.34 9.69 -2.71
C LEU A 48 2.22 8.96 -3.73
N VAL A 49 3.29 9.60 -4.23
CA VAL A 49 4.27 8.93 -5.10
C VAL A 49 4.99 7.81 -4.36
N ALA A 50 5.45 8.05 -3.12
CA ALA A 50 6.07 7.02 -2.31
C ALA A 50 5.12 5.85 -2.04
N ALA A 51 3.86 6.13 -1.71
CA ALA A 51 2.82 5.12 -1.52
C ALA A 51 2.58 4.31 -2.80
N ALA A 52 2.51 4.96 -3.97
CA ALA A 52 2.37 4.27 -5.26
C ALA A 52 3.54 3.32 -5.52
N LEU A 53 4.78 3.74 -5.28
CA LEU A 53 5.97 2.89 -5.46
C LEU A 53 5.97 1.67 -4.54
N VAL A 54 5.57 1.84 -3.27
CA VAL A 54 5.42 0.72 -2.33
C VAL A 54 4.38 -0.28 -2.84
N GLN A 55 3.27 0.20 -3.40
CA GLN A 55 2.23 -0.68 -3.95
C GLN A 55 2.66 -1.38 -5.24
N VAL A 56 3.54 -0.79 -6.06
CA VAL A 56 4.14 -1.49 -7.21
C VAL A 56 4.92 -2.72 -6.71
N VAL A 57 5.72 -2.57 -5.65
CA VAL A 57 6.46 -3.69 -5.05
C VAL A 57 5.50 -4.78 -4.56
N ASP A 58 4.38 -4.40 -3.97
CA ASP A 58 3.39 -5.35 -3.45
C ASP A 58 2.63 -6.09 -4.55
N ALA A 59 2.32 -5.40 -5.65
CA ALA A 59 1.76 -6.03 -6.83
C ALA A 59 2.74 -7.05 -7.43
N VAL A 60 4.03 -6.70 -7.53
CA VAL A 60 5.08 -7.61 -8.03
C VAL A 60 5.26 -8.83 -7.13
N ILE A 61 5.37 -8.63 -5.81
CA ILE A 61 5.49 -9.73 -4.85
C ILE A 61 4.23 -10.60 -4.88
N GLY A 62 3.05 -10.00 -4.96
CA GLY A 62 1.76 -10.69 -5.02
C GLY A 62 1.64 -11.56 -6.25
N ALA A 63 1.99 -11.02 -7.41
CA ALA A 63 2.02 -11.77 -8.66
C ALA A 63 3.01 -12.95 -8.57
N GLY A 64 4.23 -12.70 -8.07
CA GLY A 64 5.25 -13.74 -7.88
C GLY A 64 4.82 -14.86 -6.93
N LYS A 65 4.04 -14.53 -5.88
CA LYS A 65 3.48 -15.49 -4.93
C LYS A 65 2.11 -16.06 -5.33
N ARG A 66 1.54 -15.62 -6.47
CA ARG A 66 0.17 -15.95 -6.93
C ARG A 66 -0.93 -15.58 -5.93
N GLU A 67 -0.68 -14.54 -5.14
CA GLU A 67 -1.64 -13.97 -4.18
C GLU A 67 -2.44 -12.85 -4.88
N TRP A 68 -3.45 -13.26 -5.64
CA TRP A 68 -4.21 -12.35 -6.50
C TRP A 68 -4.97 -11.26 -5.73
N GLY A 69 -5.38 -11.54 -4.48
CA GLY A 69 -5.99 -10.53 -3.62
C GLY A 69 -5.02 -9.37 -3.30
N MET A 70 -3.76 -9.69 -2.97
CA MET A 70 -2.72 -8.68 -2.75
C MET A 70 -2.39 -7.94 -4.04
N THR A 71 -2.26 -8.69 -5.15
CA THR A 71 -1.93 -8.12 -6.46
C THR A 71 -2.98 -7.11 -6.91
N GLY A 72 -4.26 -7.48 -6.84
CA GLY A 72 -5.36 -6.61 -7.24
C GLY A 72 -5.50 -5.37 -6.36
N GLY A 73 -5.42 -5.54 -5.02
CA GLY A 73 -5.48 -4.42 -4.09
C GLY A 73 -4.32 -3.44 -4.27
N ALA A 74 -3.10 -3.95 -4.41
CA ALA A 74 -1.91 -3.13 -4.64
C ALA A 74 -1.98 -2.42 -5.99
N ALA A 75 -2.36 -3.11 -7.08
CA ALA A 75 -2.50 -2.50 -8.40
C ALA A 75 -3.54 -1.35 -8.40
N ALA A 76 -4.69 -1.54 -7.75
CA ALA A 76 -5.69 -0.49 -7.61
C ALA A 76 -5.11 0.73 -6.84
N ALA A 77 -4.36 0.47 -5.76
CA ALA A 77 -3.73 1.53 -4.98
C ALA A 77 -2.64 2.29 -5.76
N VAL A 78 -1.86 1.61 -6.62
CA VAL A 78 -0.91 2.28 -7.54
C VAL A 78 -1.63 3.30 -8.40
N VAL A 79 -2.76 2.91 -9.01
CA VAL A 79 -3.54 3.79 -9.88
C VAL A 79 -4.11 4.96 -9.08
N VAL A 80 -4.74 4.70 -7.95
CA VAL A 80 -5.36 5.76 -7.13
C VAL A 80 -4.32 6.75 -6.64
N HIS A 81 -3.24 6.30 -6.02
CA HIS A 81 -2.20 7.20 -5.51
C HIS A 81 -1.47 7.94 -6.63
N GLY A 82 -1.11 7.24 -7.71
CA GLY A 82 -0.40 7.83 -8.85
C GLY A 82 -1.22 8.90 -9.57
N LEU A 83 -2.50 8.61 -9.87
CA LEU A 83 -3.40 9.58 -10.49
C LEU A 83 -3.68 10.76 -9.56
N THR A 84 -3.89 10.51 -8.26
CA THR A 84 -4.13 11.61 -7.32
C THR A 84 -2.91 12.52 -7.22
N ALA A 85 -1.70 11.96 -7.13
CA ALA A 85 -0.45 12.74 -7.09
C ALA A 85 -0.24 13.60 -8.35
N TRP A 86 -0.69 13.11 -9.50
CA TRP A 86 -0.63 13.83 -10.77
C TRP A 86 -1.61 15.00 -10.86
N LEU A 87 -2.77 14.88 -10.20
CA LEU A 87 -3.87 15.84 -10.33
C LEU A 87 -3.87 16.96 -9.30
N ILE A 88 -3.32 16.74 -8.10
CA ILE A 88 -3.10 17.79 -7.10
C ILE A 88 -1.81 18.56 -7.40
#